data_AF-A0A2I1HS63-F1
#
_entry.id   AF-A0A2I1HS63-F1
#
_cell.length_a   1.000
_cell.length_b   1.000
_cell.length_c   1.000
_cell.angle_alpha   90.00
_cell.angle_beta   90.00
_cell.angle_gamma   90.00
#
_symmetry.space_group_name_H-M   'P 1'
#
loop_
_entity.id
_entity.type
_entity.pdbx_description
1 polymer ?
#
loop_
_entity_poly.entity_id
_entity_poly.type
_entity_poly.pdbx_seq_one_letter_code
_entity_poly.pdbx_strand_id
1 'polypeptide(L)'
;MIKSLCLGYDPPRVYTLSQDFLYKELANIVVDQHLELKRTKNLTLSFDGWTSPLGQSLYAFTTFAKDIISKCQKIVKYFKQSHQAGEELRSKVLNEIVGGGLKSYVVTRWTTVWDCTNSILRLEQILKNILDESPEKLSADISELIQSRSFFTNVEAVNTLLGTVKSVVKSLEFKTTTFADCFVELIKLSQKIKSLPPVSDYDFKYQCVERFNKRWKEFDIQLYLLAYIFHPHYRGKGLRLTVLRNVYILAMKIWINMGGGELSSADLISQIQSFYLRKEEYNIPFSTNKGDVLTWWLLCNPVRSEENHIQKLALKILAITPHNAGCERVFSVLGWFANQRRTK
;
A
#
# COMPACT_ATOMS: atom_id res chain seq x y z
N MET A 1 18.57 27.79 -25.97
CA MET A 1 19.04 26.40 -25.83
C MET A 1 18.16 25.38 -26.58
N ILE A 2 16.86 25.61 -26.81
CA ILE A 2 16.05 24.83 -27.79
C ILE A 2 16.05 25.46 -29.22
N LYS A 3 16.37 26.75 -29.35
CA LYS A 3 16.56 27.41 -30.67
C LYS A 3 17.83 27.00 -31.44
N SER A 4 18.73 26.23 -30.85
CA SER A 4 19.94 25.74 -31.55
C SER A 4 19.71 24.46 -32.35
N LEU A 5 18.51 23.88 -32.31
CA LEU A 5 18.20 22.61 -33.00
C LEU A 5 17.20 22.72 -34.16
N CYS A 6 16.43 23.81 -34.30
CA CYS A 6 15.52 24.03 -35.44
C CYS A 6 15.28 25.54 -35.69
N LEU A 7 15.92 26.10 -36.72
CA LEU A 7 15.94 27.54 -36.99
C LEU A 7 14.63 28.15 -37.54
N GLY A 8 13.63 27.32 -37.88
CA GLY A 8 12.34 27.77 -38.42
C GLY A 8 11.11 27.43 -37.58
N TYR A 9 11.27 26.88 -36.37
CA TYR A 9 10.15 26.46 -35.52
C TYR A 9 9.91 27.49 -34.41
N ASP A 10 8.72 28.11 -34.42
CA ASP A 10 8.23 28.96 -33.34
C ASP A 10 7.16 28.16 -32.56
N PRO A 11 7.47 27.62 -31.36
CA PRO A 11 6.52 26.80 -30.60
C PRO A 11 5.32 27.63 -30.14
N PRO A 12 4.10 27.06 -30.15
CA PRO A 12 2.92 27.75 -29.65
C PRO A 12 3.10 28.11 -28.17
N ARG A 13 2.66 29.32 -27.80
CA ARG A 13 2.85 29.86 -26.46
C ARG A 13 2.21 28.94 -25.41
N VAL A 14 2.84 28.86 -24.25
CA VAL A 14 2.46 28.06 -23.06
C VAL A 14 0.97 28.19 -22.69
N TYR A 15 0.33 29.30 -23.04
CA TYR A 15 -1.11 29.52 -22.85
C TYR A 15 -1.98 28.55 -23.69
N THR A 16 -1.62 28.28 -24.94
CA THR A 16 -2.39 27.46 -25.88
C THR A 16 -2.33 25.96 -25.55
N LEU A 17 -1.20 25.49 -24.99
CA LEU A 17 -1.03 24.09 -24.56
C LEU A 17 -1.62 23.81 -23.16
N SER A 18 -1.69 24.82 -22.29
CA SER A 18 -2.19 24.65 -20.92
C SER A 18 -3.70 24.86 -20.78
N GLN A 19 -4.33 25.63 -21.66
CA GLN A 19 -5.77 25.89 -21.56
C GLN A 19 -6.61 24.98 -22.46
N ASP A 20 -6.40 24.89 -23.77
CA ASP A 20 -7.44 24.28 -24.63
C ASP A 20 -7.38 22.74 -24.70
N PHE A 21 -6.19 22.14 -24.70
CA PHE A 21 -6.07 20.67 -24.80
C PHE A 21 -6.20 19.99 -23.43
N LEU A 22 -5.58 20.59 -22.40
CA LEU A 22 -5.56 20.04 -21.05
C LEU A 22 -6.89 20.28 -20.31
N TYR A 23 -7.56 21.42 -20.48
CA TYR A 23 -8.92 21.58 -19.90
C TYR A 23 -9.97 20.79 -20.67
N LYS A 24 -9.83 20.59 -21.99
CA LYS A 24 -10.79 19.78 -22.74
C LYS A 24 -10.67 18.29 -22.38
N GLU A 25 -9.46 17.77 -22.22
CA GLU A 25 -9.27 16.41 -21.70
C GLU A 25 -9.65 16.28 -20.22
N LEU A 26 -9.28 17.24 -19.36
CA LEU A 26 -9.76 17.23 -17.97
C LEU A 26 -11.28 17.35 -17.89
N ALA A 27 -11.93 18.14 -18.74
CA ALA A 27 -13.38 18.26 -18.79
C ALA A 27 -14.02 16.96 -19.29
N ASN A 28 -13.46 16.29 -20.29
CA ASN A 28 -13.97 15.01 -20.78
C ASN A 28 -13.81 13.91 -19.72
N ILE A 29 -12.64 13.82 -19.06
CA ILE A 29 -12.39 12.87 -17.96
C ILE A 29 -13.33 13.16 -16.78
N VAL A 30 -13.54 14.44 -16.44
CA VAL A 30 -14.47 14.85 -15.36
C VAL A 30 -15.92 14.55 -15.75
N VAL A 31 -16.32 14.74 -17.00
CA VAL A 31 -17.66 14.42 -17.50
C VAL A 31 -17.90 12.91 -17.52
N ASP A 32 -16.93 12.12 -17.96
CA ASP A 32 -17.02 10.65 -17.97
C ASP A 32 -17.09 10.11 -16.53
N GLN A 33 -16.23 10.60 -15.63
CA GLN A 33 -16.31 10.27 -14.20
C GLN A 33 -17.66 10.71 -13.58
N HIS A 34 -18.19 11.87 -13.98
CA HIS A 34 -19.46 12.38 -13.50
C HIS A 34 -20.66 11.55 -14.00
N LEU A 35 -20.60 11.03 -15.23
CA LEU A 35 -21.60 10.11 -15.78
C LEU A 35 -21.54 8.73 -15.11
N GLU A 36 -20.35 8.25 -14.76
CA GLU A 36 -20.15 7.00 -14.03
C GLU A 36 -20.64 7.08 -12.57
N LEU A 37 -20.32 8.20 -11.89
CA LEU A 37 -20.74 8.49 -10.51
C LEU A 37 -22.26 8.68 -10.38
N LYS A 38 -22.92 9.25 -11.41
CA LYS A 38 -24.39 9.40 -11.45
C LYS A 38 -25.13 8.08 -11.68
N ARG A 39 -24.51 7.10 -12.32
CA ARG A 39 -25.17 5.82 -12.70
C ARG A 39 -25.00 4.70 -11.68
N THR A 40 -24.00 4.76 -10.81
CA THR A 40 -23.64 3.63 -9.94
C THR A 40 -24.21 3.78 -8.53
N LYS A 41 -25.05 2.82 -8.12
CA LYS A 41 -25.54 2.71 -6.72
C LYS A 41 -24.43 2.22 -5.77
N ASN A 42 -23.44 1.49 -6.29
CA ASN A 42 -22.26 0.99 -5.57
C ASN A 42 -21.01 1.30 -6.41
N LEU A 43 -20.20 2.27 -5.98
CA LEU A 43 -18.92 2.58 -6.60
C LEU A 43 -17.89 1.53 -6.17
N THR A 44 -17.61 0.57 -7.05
CA THR A 44 -16.48 -0.34 -6.86
C THR A 44 -15.32 0.23 -7.66
N LEU A 45 -14.43 0.98 -7.01
CA LEU A 45 -13.16 1.35 -7.61
C LEU A 45 -12.28 0.09 -7.59
N SER A 46 -12.10 -0.51 -8.77
CA SER A 46 -11.13 -1.59 -8.94
C SER A 46 -9.73 -1.02 -8.75
N PHE A 47 -9.08 -1.38 -7.65
CA PHE A 47 -7.66 -1.16 -7.50
C PHE A 47 -6.93 -2.08 -8.49
N ASP A 48 -6.45 -1.56 -9.61
CA ASP A 48 -5.32 -2.15 -10.33
C ASP A 48 -4.04 -1.32 -10.17
N GLY A 49 -3.98 -0.46 -9.15
CA GLY A 49 -2.80 0.34 -8.82
C GLY A 49 -1.57 -0.45 -8.37
N TRP A 50 -1.61 -1.79 -8.32
CA TRP A 50 -0.51 -2.63 -7.84
C TRP A 50 0.22 -3.40 -8.93
N THR A 51 -0.13 -3.16 -10.20
CA THR A 51 0.55 -3.73 -11.35
C THR A 51 0.67 -2.66 -12.43
N SER A 52 1.85 -2.45 -13.02
CA SER A 52 1.97 -1.54 -14.16
C SER A 52 1.10 -2.04 -15.32
N PRO A 53 0.79 -1.18 -16.32
CA PRO A 53 0.14 -1.63 -17.57
C PRO A 53 0.89 -2.74 -18.33
N LEU A 54 2.13 -3.05 -17.92
CA LEU A 54 2.96 -4.14 -18.43
C LEU A 54 2.94 -5.41 -17.53
N GLY A 55 2.04 -5.50 -16.56
CA GLY A 55 1.95 -6.67 -15.67
C GLY A 55 2.98 -6.71 -14.54
N GLN A 56 3.69 -5.61 -14.25
CA GLN A 56 4.75 -5.61 -13.23
C GLN A 56 4.24 -5.18 -11.85
N SER A 57 4.37 -6.06 -10.85
CA SER A 57 3.87 -5.79 -9.50
C SER A 57 4.54 -4.58 -8.85
N LEU A 58 3.85 -4.00 -7.85
CA LEU A 58 4.31 -2.90 -7.01
C LEU A 58 5.65 -3.18 -6.29
N TYR A 59 6.10 -4.44 -6.27
CA TYR A 59 7.40 -4.89 -5.82
C TYR A 59 8.34 -5.19 -6.97
N ALA A 60 8.54 -4.25 -7.89
CA ALA A 60 9.75 -4.30 -8.69
C ALA A 60 10.95 -4.06 -7.75
N PHE A 61 11.24 -4.93 -6.77
CA PHE A 61 12.31 -4.79 -5.77
C PHE A 61 13.50 -4.08 -6.38
N THR A 62 14.07 -3.13 -5.65
CA THR A 62 15.37 -2.57 -6.02
C THR A 62 16.31 -3.71 -6.39
N THR A 63 17.23 -3.49 -7.33
CA THR A 63 18.22 -4.50 -7.70
C THR A 63 18.86 -5.14 -6.47
N PHE A 64 19.12 -4.32 -5.45
CA PHE A 64 19.50 -4.73 -4.10
C PHE A 64 18.54 -5.76 -3.46
N ALA A 65 17.26 -5.44 -3.27
CA ALA A 65 16.35 -6.37 -2.61
C ALA A 65 16.16 -7.68 -3.40
N LYS A 66 16.21 -7.64 -4.74
CA LYS A 66 16.20 -8.86 -5.58
C LYS A 66 17.43 -9.73 -5.31
N ASP A 67 18.61 -9.13 -5.23
CA ASP A 67 19.85 -9.84 -4.93
C ASP A 67 19.79 -10.51 -3.54
N ILE A 68 19.36 -9.77 -2.51
CA ILE A 68 19.21 -10.31 -1.16
C ILE A 68 18.22 -11.48 -1.10
N ILE A 69 17.07 -11.36 -1.76
CA ILE A 69 16.07 -12.44 -1.84
C ILE A 69 16.65 -13.66 -2.57
N SER A 70 17.41 -13.45 -3.65
CA SER A 70 18.08 -14.52 -4.39
C SER A 70 19.08 -15.28 -3.51
N LYS A 71 19.90 -14.55 -2.74
CA LYS A 71 20.85 -15.12 -1.78
C LYS A 71 20.15 -15.91 -0.68
N CYS A 72 19.04 -15.40 -0.12
CA CYS A 72 18.22 -16.16 0.82
C CYS A 72 17.74 -17.48 0.22
N GLN A 73 17.22 -17.45 -1.00
CA GLN A 73 16.74 -18.65 -1.68
C GLN A 73 17.87 -19.63 -2.02
N LYS A 74 19.09 -19.15 -2.28
CA LYS A 74 20.27 -20.00 -2.48
C LYS A 74 20.54 -20.84 -1.22
N ILE A 75 20.52 -20.23 -0.04
CA ILE A 75 20.65 -20.92 1.25
C ILE A 75 19.52 -21.93 1.42
N VAL A 76 18.26 -21.53 1.21
CA VAL A 76 17.11 -22.43 1.37
C VAL A 76 17.20 -23.64 0.44
N LYS A 77 17.58 -23.43 -0.82
CA LYS A 77 17.75 -24.53 -1.79
C LYS A 77 18.86 -25.48 -1.37
N TYR A 78 20.00 -24.95 -0.92
CA TYR A 78 21.13 -25.76 -0.48
C TYR A 78 20.73 -26.74 0.64
N PHE A 79 20.12 -26.25 1.71
CA PHE A 79 19.70 -27.09 2.84
C PHE A 79 18.55 -28.05 2.52
N LYS A 80 17.73 -27.75 1.50
CA LYS A 80 16.69 -28.67 1.03
C LYS A 80 17.23 -29.78 0.12
N GLN A 81 18.35 -29.54 -0.57
CA GLN A 81 18.94 -30.47 -1.53
C GLN A 81 20.06 -31.32 -0.93
N SER A 82 20.86 -30.76 -0.01
CA SER A 82 21.90 -31.48 0.69
C SER A 82 21.29 -32.35 1.79
N HIS A 83 21.43 -33.67 1.66
CA HIS A 83 20.92 -34.60 2.68
C HIS A 83 21.62 -34.37 4.03
N GLN A 84 22.95 -34.23 4.03
CA GLN A 84 23.74 -34.05 5.25
C GLN A 84 23.44 -32.71 5.94
N ALA A 85 23.54 -31.59 5.22
CA ALA A 85 23.27 -30.27 5.80
C ALA A 85 21.79 -30.11 6.19
N GLY A 86 20.89 -30.68 5.39
CA GLY A 86 19.45 -30.65 5.66
C GLY A 86 19.05 -31.46 6.90
N GLU A 87 19.71 -32.59 7.16
CA GLU A 87 19.51 -33.38 8.38
C GLU A 87 20.04 -32.62 9.60
N GLU A 88 21.25 -32.05 9.50
CA GLU A 88 21.86 -31.24 10.55
C GLU A 88 20.99 -30.05 10.97
N LEU A 89 20.42 -29.36 9.97
CA LEU A 89 19.49 -28.27 10.24
C LEU A 89 18.21 -28.78 10.93
N ARG A 90 17.66 -29.92 10.48
CA ARG A 90 16.42 -30.48 11.03
C ARG A 90 16.61 -30.94 12.47
N SER A 91 17.72 -31.59 12.79
CA SER A 91 18.02 -32.04 14.16
C SER A 91 18.14 -30.86 15.13
N LYS A 92 18.76 -29.74 14.70
CA LYS A 92 18.88 -28.52 15.51
C LYS A 92 17.57 -27.73 15.62
N VAL A 93 16.73 -27.71 14.58
CA VAL A 93 15.43 -26.99 14.60
C VAL A 93 14.38 -27.65 15.48
N LEU A 94 14.40 -28.99 15.59
CA LEU A 94 13.41 -29.76 16.34
C LEU A 94 13.38 -29.44 17.85
N ASN A 95 14.45 -28.85 18.37
CA ASN A 95 14.63 -28.66 19.81
C ASN A 95 14.25 -27.26 20.34
N GLU A 96 14.14 -26.21 19.50
CA GLU A 96 14.23 -24.84 20.06
C GLU A 96 13.33 -23.74 19.45
N ILE A 97 12.59 -23.93 18.33
CA ILE A 97 11.96 -22.77 17.65
C ILE A 97 10.52 -22.97 17.15
N VAL A 98 9.62 -22.10 17.64
CA VAL A 98 8.26 -21.89 17.09
C VAL A 98 8.35 -21.28 15.68
N GLY A 99 7.82 -21.98 14.66
CA GLY A 99 7.75 -21.48 13.27
C GLY A 99 8.35 -22.38 12.18
N GLY A 100 8.92 -23.53 12.54
CA GLY A 100 9.36 -24.59 11.61
C GLY A 100 10.77 -24.40 11.02
N GLY A 101 11.05 -25.04 9.88
CA GLY A 101 12.35 -24.94 9.19
C GLY A 101 12.48 -23.76 8.22
N LEU A 102 13.49 -23.81 7.36
CA LEU A 102 13.68 -22.88 6.24
C LEU A 102 12.50 -22.93 5.26
N LYS A 103 12.04 -21.75 4.81
CA LYS A 103 10.90 -21.61 3.91
C LYS A 103 11.36 -21.13 2.54
N SER A 104 10.97 -21.84 1.49
CA SER A 104 11.22 -21.41 0.11
C SER A 104 10.15 -20.43 -0.34
N TYR A 105 10.51 -19.46 -1.16
CA TYR A 105 9.51 -18.61 -1.80
C TYR A 105 9.10 -19.14 -3.18
N VAL A 106 7.87 -18.81 -3.59
CA VAL A 106 7.36 -19.01 -4.94
C VAL A 106 7.20 -17.63 -5.58
N VAL A 107 7.75 -17.42 -6.77
CA VAL A 107 7.78 -16.12 -7.46
C VAL A 107 6.36 -15.53 -7.62
N THR A 108 5.35 -16.38 -7.80
CA THR A 108 3.94 -15.98 -7.98
C THR A 108 3.23 -15.55 -6.70
N ARG A 109 3.84 -15.70 -5.51
CA ARG A 109 3.22 -15.37 -4.22
C ARG A 109 4.19 -14.58 -3.34
N TRP A 110 4.13 -13.26 -3.43
CA TRP A 110 5.02 -12.35 -2.71
C TRP A 110 5.00 -12.53 -1.17
N THR A 111 3.90 -12.99 -0.58
CA THR A 111 3.82 -13.30 0.87
C THR A 111 4.82 -14.37 1.29
N THR A 112 5.15 -15.29 0.38
CA THR A 112 6.16 -16.35 0.60
C THR A 112 7.59 -15.82 0.54
N VAL A 113 7.82 -14.66 -0.08
CA VAL A 113 9.13 -13.98 -0.07
C VAL A 113 9.44 -13.51 1.35
N TRP A 114 8.47 -12.90 2.02
CA TRP A 114 8.60 -12.56 3.44
C TRP A 114 8.83 -13.81 4.29
N ASP A 115 8.08 -14.89 4.05
CA ASP A 115 8.26 -16.12 4.82
C ASP A 115 9.69 -16.70 4.63
N CYS A 116 10.26 -16.58 3.43
CA CYS A 116 11.63 -16.99 3.12
C CYS A 116 12.65 -16.14 3.88
N THR A 117 12.63 -14.81 3.73
CA THR A 117 13.56 -13.90 4.41
C THR A 117 13.45 -14.00 5.93
N ASN A 118 12.22 -14.11 6.45
CA ASN A 118 11.96 -14.26 7.86
C ASN A 118 12.48 -15.60 8.41
N SER A 119 12.43 -16.69 7.61
CA SER A 119 12.98 -17.98 8.01
C SER A 119 14.51 -17.96 8.11
N ILE A 120 15.19 -17.19 7.25
CA ILE A 120 16.65 -16.99 7.32
C ILE A 120 17.03 -16.26 8.60
N LEU A 121 16.37 -15.14 8.91
CA LEU A 121 16.65 -14.36 10.13
C LEU A 121 16.38 -15.18 11.40
N ARG A 122 15.24 -15.86 11.46
CA ARG A 122 14.88 -16.69 12.62
C ARG A 122 15.86 -17.83 12.86
N LEU A 123 16.47 -18.36 11.81
CA LEU A 123 17.43 -19.47 11.87
C LEU A 123 18.88 -19.00 11.82
N GLU A 124 19.15 -17.68 11.90
CA GLU A 124 20.50 -17.12 11.81
C GLU A 124 21.49 -17.79 12.78
N GLN A 125 21.11 -17.92 14.06
CA GLN A 125 22.00 -18.53 15.05
C GLN A 125 22.24 -20.01 14.78
N ILE A 126 21.21 -20.76 14.35
CA ILE A 126 21.37 -22.17 14.00
C ILE A 126 22.28 -22.33 12.78
N LEU A 127 22.10 -21.49 11.76
CA LEU A 127 22.95 -21.49 10.57
C LEU A 127 24.41 -21.20 10.93
N LYS A 128 24.66 -20.26 11.84
CA LYS A 128 26.01 -19.96 12.37
C LYS A 128 26.59 -21.13 13.17
N ASN A 129 25.80 -21.77 14.03
CA ASN A 129 26.26 -22.95 14.77
C ASN A 129 26.63 -24.10 13.83
N ILE A 130 25.89 -24.32 12.74
CA ILE A 130 26.24 -25.33 11.73
C ILE A 130 27.55 -24.98 11.03
N LEU A 131 27.77 -23.70 10.73
CA LEU A 131 29.03 -23.22 10.14
C LEU A 131 30.22 -23.46 11.08
N ASP A 132 30.03 -23.27 12.39
CA ASP A 132 31.11 -23.42 13.38
C ASP A 132 31.38 -24.90 13.73
N GLU A 133 30.34 -25.73 13.86
CA GLU A 133 30.44 -27.12 14.32
C GLU A 133 30.65 -28.13 13.19
N SER A 134 30.20 -27.84 11.98
CA SER A 134 30.29 -28.75 10.83
C SER A 134 30.49 -28.00 9.51
N PRO A 135 31.56 -27.19 9.37
CA PRO A 135 31.82 -26.39 8.17
C PRO A 135 31.96 -27.24 6.90
N GLU A 136 32.40 -28.49 7.01
CA GLU A 136 32.56 -29.43 5.89
C GLU A 136 31.23 -29.82 5.23
N LYS A 137 30.10 -29.66 5.93
CA LYS A 137 28.76 -29.90 5.39
C LYS A 137 28.23 -28.74 4.56
N LEU A 138 28.96 -27.62 4.49
CA LEU A 138 28.58 -26.41 3.77
C LEU A 138 29.51 -26.17 2.58
N SER A 139 28.97 -25.66 1.47
CA SER A 139 29.80 -25.19 0.36
C SER A 139 30.36 -23.79 0.66
N ALA A 140 31.53 -23.45 0.10
CA ALA A 140 32.19 -22.15 0.29
C ALA A 140 31.24 -20.95 0.15
N ASP A 141 30.45 -20.89 -0.94
CA ASP A 141 29.49 -19.81 -1.18
C ASP A 141 28.41 -19.66 -0.09
N ILE A 142 27.99 -20.76 0.54
CA ILE A 142 26.97 -20.76 1.59
C ILE A 142 27.60 -20.32 2.91
N SER A 143 28.80 -20.83 3.20
CA SER A 143 29.60 -20.41 4.35
C SER A 143 29.87 -18.91 4.32
N GLU A 144 30.26 -18.35 3.17
CA GLU A 144 30.49 -16.91 3.01
C GLU A 144 29.24 -16.07 3.33
N LEU A 145 28.06 -16.51 2.84
CA LEU A 145 26.80 -15.82 3.13
C LEU A 145 26.42 -15.89 4.62
N ILE A 146 26.57 -17.05 5.26
CA ILE A 146 26.23 -17.26 6.68
C ILE A 146 27.21 -16.51 7.61
N GLN A 147 28.48 -16.41 7.22
CA GLN A 147 29.48 -15.66 7.99
C GLN A 147 29.25 -14.14 7.90
N SER A 148 28.66 -13.67 6.81
CA SER A 148 28.50 -12.25 6.53
C SER A 148 27.46 -11.59 7.43
N ARG A 149 27.92 -10.77 8.40
CA ARG A 149 27.04 -9.91 9.20
C ARG A 149 26.24 -8.94 8.33
N SER A 150 26.85 -8.38 7.28
CA SER A 150 26.18 -7.44 6.39
C SER A 150 25.05 -8.10 5.59
N PHE A 151 25.19 -9.38 5.24
CA PHE A 151 24.09 -10.15 4.64
C PHE A 151 22.87 -10.17 5.55
N PHE A 152 23.00 -10.54 6.83
CA PHE A 152 21.86 -10.58 7.75
C PHE A 152 21.24 -9.21 8.01
N THR A 153 22.04 -8.15 8.17
CA THR A 153 21.53 -6.76 8.25
C THR A 153 20.72 -6.39 7.00
N ASN A 154 21.19 -6.77 5.82
CA ASN A 154 20.48 -6.52 4.56
C ASN A 154 19.16 -7.32 4.48
N VAL A 155 19.18 -8.59 4.91
CA VAL A 155 17.97 -9.44 4.99
C VAL A 155 16.96 -8.83 5.96
N GLU A 156 17.39 -8.32 7.11
CA GLU A 156 16.52 -7.67 8.09
C GLU A 156 15.82 -6.44 7.51
N ALA A 157 16.55 -5.59 6.79
CA ALA A 157 15.98 -4.42 6.14
C ALA A 157 14.92 -4.80 5.09
N VAL A 158 15.22 -5.77 4.24
CA VAL A 158 14.28 -6.28 3.23
C VAL A 158 13.07 -6.94 3.89
N ASN A 159 13.27 -7.78 4.91
CA ASN A 159 12.21 -8.45 5.65
C ASN A 159 11.29 -7.47 6.38
N THR A 160 11.85 -6.39 6.94
CA THR A 160 11.08 -5.33 7.61
C THR A 160 10.13 -4.63 6.65
N LEU A 161 10.63 -4.28 5.46
CA LEU A 161 9.80 -3.69 4.41
C LEU A 161 8.70 -4.65 3.96
N LEU A 162 9.09 -5.89 3.63
CA LEU A 162 8.18 -6.96 3.22
C LEU A 162 7.09 -7.25 4.26
N GLY A 163 7.44 -7.26 5.54
CA GLY A 163 6.51 -7.56 6.63
C GLY A 163 5.49 -6.45 6.82
N THR A 164 5.93 -5.20 6.68
CA THR A 164 5.04 -4.04 6.73
C THR A 164 4.02 -4.13 5.60
N VAL A 165 4.50 -4.35 4.38
CA VAL A 165 3.65 -4.57 3.21
C VAL A 165 2.69 -5.74 3.40
N LYS A 166 3.17 -6.87 3.94
CA LYS A 166 2.36 -8.06 4.26
C LYS A 166 1.20 -7.71 5.18
N SER A 167 1.47 -6.91 6.22
CA SER A 167 0.45 -6.42 7.13
C SER A 167 -0.55 -5.51 6.42
N VAL A 168 -0.08 -4.56 5.59
CA VAL A 168 -0.94 -3.63 4.84
C VAL A 168 -1.91 -4.41 3.96
N VAL A 169 -1.40 -5.30 3.10
CA VAL A 169 -2.28 -6.03 2.15
C VAL A 169 -3.29 -6.90 2.89
N LYS A 170 -2.87 -7.58 3.96
CA LYS A 170 -3.80 -8.37 4.79
C LYS A 170 -4.88 -7.48 5.40
N SER A 171 -4.54 -6.27 5.85
CA SER A 171 -5.51 -5.28 6.32
C SER A 171 -6.44 -4.79 5.21
N LEU A 172 -5.98 -4.72 3.95
CA LEU A 172 -6.79 -4.31 2.80
C LEU A 172 -7.73 -5.43 2.28
N GLU A 173 -7.49 -6.67 2.65
CA GLU A 173 -8.34 -7.81 2.26
C GLU A 173 -9.64 -7.90 3.08
N PHE A 174 -9.76 -7.17 4.19
CA PHE A 174 -11.00 -7.16 4.96
C PHE A 174 -12.11 -6.41 4.22
N LYS A 175 -13.30 -7.00 4.19
CA LYS A 175 -14.50 -6.38 3.58
C LYS A 175 -14.92 -5.06 4.24
N THR A 176 -14.47 -4.83 5.47
CA THR A 176 -14.78 -3.66 6.29
C THR A 176 -13.76 -2.54 6.16
N THR A 177 -12.70 -2.72 5.38
CA THR A 177 -11.62 -1.73 5.23
C THR A 177 -12.15 -0.47 4.57
N THR A 178 -11.83 0.68 5.12
CA THR A 178 -12.17 2.00 4.56
C THR A 178 -10.95 2.68 3.96
N PHE A 179 -11.14 3.74 3.16
CA PHE A 179 -10.02 4.58 2.72
C PHE A 179 -9.23 5.21 3.87
N ALA A 180 -9.86 5.42 5.03
CA ALA A 180 -9.17 5.90 6.22
C ALA A 180 -8.13 4.88 6.72
N ASP A 181 -8.49 3.60 6.69
CA ASP A 181 -7.58 2.52 7.08
C ASP A 181 -6.44 2.39 6.06
N CYS A 182 -6.73 2.50 4.76
CA CYS A 182 -5.70 2.55 3.73
C CYS A 182 -4.70 3.69 3.96
N PHE A 183 -5.19 4.88 4.32
CA PHE A 183 -4.34 6.03 4.64
C PHE A 183 -3.42 5.73 5.83
N VAL A 184 -3.96 5.17 6.91
CA VAL A 184 -3.18 4.80 8.11
C VAL A 184 -2.11 3.77 7.77
N GLU A 185 -2.42 2.78 6.93
CA GLU A 185 -1.47 1.79 6.46
C GLU A 185 -0.34 2.41 5.60
N LEU A 186 -0.65 3.39 4.74
CA LEU A 186 0.37 4.16 4.01
C LEU A 186 1.28 4.96 4.95
N ILE A 187 0.74 5.56 6.01
CA ILE A 187 1.54 6.26 7.02
C ILE A 187 2.45 5.29 7.76
N LYS A 188 1.94 4.12 8.18
CA LYS A 188 2.76 3.07 8.82
C LYS A 188 3.91 2.63 7.90
N LEU A 189 3.63 2.44 6.61
CA LEU A 189 4.66 2.11 5.62
C LEU A 189 5.73 3.20 5.52
N SER A 190 5.33 4.47 5.47
CA SER A 190 6.27 5.60 5.42
C SER A 190 7.19 5.65 6.66
N GLN A 191 6.64 5.37 7.85
CA GLN A 191 7.40 5.33 9.09
C GLN A 191 8.42 4.19 9.08
N LYS A 192 8.03 3.02 8.57
CA LYS A 192 8.91 1.85 8.45
C LYS A 192 10.04 2.09 7.45
N ILE A 193 9.77 2.73 6.31
CA ILE A 193 10.81 3.16 5.37
C ILE A 193 11.78 4.14 6.04
N LYS A 194 11.26 5.11 6.80
CA LYS A 194 12.08 6.08 7.53
C LYS A 194 12.95 5.42 8.61
N SER A 195 12.47 4.35 9.25
CA SER A 195 13.19 3.62 10.28
C SER A 195 14.05 2.46 9.76
N LEU A 196 14.21 2.32 8.43
CA LEU A 196 15.07 1.25 7.89
C LEU A 196 16.50 1.37 8.43
N PRO A 197 17.12 0.24 8.83
CA PRO A 197 18.50 0.24 9.30
C PRO A 197 19.45 0.62 8.16
N PRO A 198 20.66 1.11 8.47
CA PRO A 198 21.71 1.26 7.47
C PRO A 198 22.04 -0.12 6.88
N VAL A 199 22.09 -0.18 5.56
CA VAL A 199 22.40 -1.40 4.80
C VAL A 199 23.61 -1.15 3.90
N SER A 200 24.15 -2.20 3.28
CA SER A 200 25.34 -2.08 2.43
C SER A 200 25.12 -1.23 1.18
N ASP A 201 23.89 -1.17 0.67
CA ASP A 201 23.50 -0.25 -0.40
C ASP A 201 22.98 1.05 0.21
N TYR A 202 23.82 2.09 0.22
CA TYR A 202 23.50 3.41 0.76
C TYR A 202 22.27 4.05 0.09
N ASP A 203 21.97 3.69 -1.17
CA ASP A 203 20.84 4.23 -1.93
C ASP A 203 19.54 3.46 -1.69
N PHE A 204 19.58 2.29 -1.05
CA PHE A 204 18.40 1.44 -0.88
C PHE A 204 17.22 2.18 -0.24
N LYS A 205 17.50 2.93 0.84
CA LYS A 205 16.48 3.72 1.52
C LYS A 205 15.96 4.86 0.64
N TYR A 206 16.83 5.53 -0.09
CA TYR A 206 16.45 6.58 -1.03
C TYR A 206 15.54 6.03 -2.14
N GLN A 207 15.89 4.90 -2.74
CA GLN A 207 15.07 4.23 -3.75
C GLN A 207 13.69 3.81 -3.20
N CYS A 208 13.63 3.35 -1.94
CA CYS A 208 12.35 3.06 -1.28
C CYS A 208 11.49 4.33 -1.15
N VAL A 209 12.09 5.46 -0.73
CA VAL A 209 11.41 6.76 -0.62
C VAL A 209 10.93 7.26 -1.97
N GLU A 210 11.77 7.20 -3.01
CA GLU A 210 11.41 7.61 -4.37
C GLU A 210 10.20 6.84 -4.90
N ARG A 211 10.20 5.51 -4.71
CA ARG A 211 9.09 4.65 -5.13
C ARG A 211 7.83 4.92 -4.33
N PHE A 212 7.94 5.08 -3.02
CA PHE A 212 6.80 5.48 -2.18
C PHE A 212 6.20 6.81 -2.67
N ASN A 213 7.05 7.82 -2.91
CA ASN A 213 6.60 9.13 -3.38
C ASN A 213 5.98 9.10 -4.78
N LYS A 214 6.52 8.27 -5.69
CA LYS A 214 5.92 8.07 -7.01
C LYS A 214 4.50 7.53 -6.89
N ARG A 215 4.30 6.49 -6.09
CA ARG A 215 2.98 5.89 -5.84
C ARG A 215 2.05 6.83 -5.08
N TRP A 216 2.58 7.58 -4.11
CA TRP A 216 1.82 8.59 -3.38
C TRP A 216 1.12 9.60 -4.30
N LYS A 217 1.78 9.98 -5.40
CA LYS A 217 1.22 10.90 -6.42
C LYS A 217 0.13 10.27 -7.29
N GLU A 218 0.11 8.94 -7.41
CA GLU A 218 -0.91 8.20 -8.16
C GLU A 218 -2.22 8.07 -7.36
N PHE A 219 -2.19 8.24 -6.03
CA PHE A 219 -3.38 8.20 -5.19
C PHE A 219 -4.09 9.56 -5.14
N ASP A 220 -5.43 9.53 -5.15
CA ASP A 220 -6.23 10.69 -4.73
C ASP A 220 -6.20 10.84 -3.20
N ILE A 221 -5.08 11.37 -2.70
CA ILE A 221 -4.85 11.52 -1.26
C ILE A 221 -5.91 12.41 -0.59
N GLN A 222 -6.57 13.31 -1.31
CA GLN A 222 -7.60 14.18 -0.72
C GLN A 222 -8.83 13.36 -0.30
N LEU A 223 -9.23 12.36 -1.10
CA LEU A 223 -10.33 11.45 -0.75
C LEU A 223 -10.00 10.58 0.47
N TYR A 224 -8.76 10.13 0.58
CA TYR A 224 -8.26 9.34 1.71
C TYR A 224 -8.25 10.17 3.00
N LEU A 225 -7.82 11.43 2.89
CA LEU A 225 -7.86 12.38 3.99
C LEU A 225 -9.30 12.70 4.41
N LEU A 226 -10.23 12.82 3.47
CA LEU A 226 -11.66 13.02 3.76
C LEU A 226 -12.23 11.82 4.54
N ALA A 227 -11.94 10.59 4.10
CA ALA A 227 -12.33 9.38 4.82
C ALA A 227 -11.69 9.32 6.21
N TYR A 228 -10.40 9.68 6.34
CA TYR A 228 -9.68 9.74 7.61
C TYR A 228 -10.25 10.79 8.57
N ILE A 229 -10.75 11.91 8.05
CA ILE A 229 -11.53 12.87 8.84
C ILE A 229 -12.82 12.20 9.30
N PHE A 230 -13.62 11.61 8.40
CA PHE A 230 -14.92 11.02 8.78
C PHE A 230 -14.85 9.77 9.65
N HIS A 231 -13.69 9.14 9.79
CA HIS A 231 -13.57 7.98 10.66
C HIS A 231 -13.70 8.38 12.15
N PRO A 232 -14.67 7.85 12.92
CA PRO A 232 -14.97 8.29 14.29
C PRO A 232 -13.83 8.11 15.30
N HIS A 233 -12.98 7.10 15.10
CA HIS A 233 -11.75 6.92 15.87
C HIS A 233 -10.66 7.95 15.52
N TYR A 234 -10.35 8.10 14.23
CA TYR A 234 -9.20 8.90 13.78
C TYR A 234 -9.49 10.40 13.77
N ARG A 235 -10.65 10.83 13.27
CA ARG A 235 -11.13 12.22 13.20
C ARG A 235 -10.09 13.24 12.73
N GLY A 236 -9.29 12.89 11.73
CA GLY A 236 -8.25 13.80 11.22
C GLY A 236 -7.14 14.12 12.23
N LYS A 237 -6.96 13.31 13.28
CA LYS A 237 -5.91 13.50 14.30
C LYS A 237 -4.54 13.57 13.64
N GLY A 238 -3.78 14.62 13.97
CA GLY A 238 -2.43 14.86 13.45
C GLY A 238 -2.36 15.59 12.10
N LEU A 239 -3.49 15.90 11.46
CA LEU A 239 -3.50 16.71 10.24
C LEU A 239 -3.20 18.18 10.53
N ARG A 240 -2.48 18.84 9.63
CA ARG A 240 -2.26 20.29 9.68
C ARG A 240 -3.51 21.04 9.21
N LEU A 241 -3.78 22.20 9.77
CA LEU A 241 -4.92 23.05 9.39
C LEU A 241 -4.94 23.40 7.89
N THR A 242 -3.76 23.56 7.27
CA THR A 242 -3.63 23.81 5.83
C THR A 242 -4.17 22.67 4.97
N VAL A 243 -4.09 21.43 5.45
CA VAL A 243 -4.64 20.24 4.77
C VAL A 243 -6.17 20.22 4.89
N LEU A 244 -6.71 20.59 6.06
CA LEU A 244 -8.16 20.62 6.29
C LEU A 244 -8.90 21.51 5.28
N ARG A 245 -8.33 22.66 4.91
CA ARG A 245 -8.91 23.55 3.91
C ARG A 245 -9.17 22.84 2.57
N ASN A 246 -8.19 22.10 2.07
CA ASN A 246 -8.31 21.38 0.80
C ASN A 246 -9.35 20.26 0.88
N VAL A 247 -9.42 19.58 2.02
CA VAL A 247 -10.40 18.52 2.28
C VAL A 247 -11.82 19.08 2.39
N TYR A 248 -12.01 20.26 2.98
CA TYR A 248 -13.31 20.96 3.00
C TYR A 248 -13.76 21.36 1.60
N ILE A 249 -12.84 21.86 0.77
CA ILE A 249 -13.15 22.16 -0.64
C ILE A 249 -13.57 20.89 -1.38
N LEU A 250 -12.89 19.76 -1.16
CA LEU A 250 -13.30 18.48 -1.75
C LEU A 250 -14.68 18.04 -1.24
N ALA A 251 -14.94 18.12 0.05
CA ALA A 251 -16.23 17.74 0.64
C ALA A 251 -17.40 18.53 0.02
N MET A 252 -17.25 19.85 -0.13
CA MET A 252 -18.26 20.69 -0.80
C MET A 252 -18.46 20.28 -2.25
N LYS A 253 -17.38 20.05 -3.01
CA LYS A 253 -17.48 19.61 -4.42
C LYS A 253 -18.24 18.30 -4.55
N ILE A 254 -17.93 17.31 -3.69
CA ILE A 254 -18.63 16.02 -3.70
C ILE A 254 -20.10 16.21 -3.32
N TRP A 255 -20.38 17.05 -2.31
CA TRP A 255 -21.75 17.34 -1.88
C TRP A 255 -22.60 18.00 -2.96
N ILE A 256 -22.05 19.01 -3.65
CA ILE A 256 -22.72 19.67 -4.79
C ILE A 256 -22.99 18.64 -5.90
N ASN A 257 -22.04 17.76 -6.18
CA ASN A 257 -22.21 16.67 -7.16
C ASN A 257 -23.28 15.65 -6.75
N MET A 258 -23.56 15.50 -5.45
CA MET A 258 -24.66 14.68 -4.92
C MET A 258 -26.03 15.38 -5.02
N GLY A 259 -26.10 16.58 -5.61
CA GLY A 259 -27.32 17.38 -5.72
C GLY A 259 -27.50 18.41 -4.60
N GLY A 260 -26.48 18.63 -3.78
CA GLY A 260 -26.47 19.67 -2.75
C GLY A 260 -26.38 21.08 -3.34
N GLY A 261 -27.00 22.04 -2.65
CA GLY A 261 -26.90 23.47 -2.96
C GLY A 261 -25.85 24.21 -2.13
N GLU A 262 -25.62 25.49 -2.44
CA GLU A 262 -24.64 26.34 -1.72
C GLU A 262 -24.94 26.45 -0.21
N LEU A 263 -26.20 26.68 0.17
CA LEU A 263 -26.62 26.77 1.57
C LEU A 263 -26.31 25.47 2.33
N SER A 264 -26.75 24.32 1.78
CA SER A 264 -26.46 23.01 2.38
C SER A 264 -24.96 22.66 2.41
N SER A 265 -24.15 23.28 1.54
CA SER A 265 -22.70 23.12 1.56
C SER A 265 -22.07 23.86 2.75
N ALA A 266 -22.58 25.05 3.10
CA ALA A 266 -22.16 25.78 4.28
C ALA A 266 -22.53 25.02 5.58
N ASP A 267 -23.75 24.47 5.63
CA ASP A 267 -24.21 23.63 6.73
C ASP A 267 -23.35 22.38 6.88
N LEU A 268 -23.04 21.70 5.77
CA LEU A 268 -22.12 20.57 5.75
C LEU A 268 -20.76 20.96 6.36
N ILE A 269 -20.15 22.07 5.96
CA ILE A 269 -18.85 22.49 6.52
C ILE A 269 -18.94 22.75 8.02
N SER A 270 -20.00 23.41 8.50
CA SER A 270 -20.24 23.64 9.93
C SER A 270 -20.35 22.32 10.71
N GLN A 271 -21.02 21.32 10.14
CA GLN A 271 -21.14 19.99 10.72
C GLN A 271 -19.79 19.27 10.75
N ILE A 272 -19.00 19.33 9.67
CA ILE A 272 -17.65 18.74 9.62
C ILE A 272 -16.75 19.35 10.70
N GLN A 273 -16.79 20.67 10.86
CA GLN A 273 -16.02 21.37 11.89
C GLN A 273 -16.45 20.94 13.29
N SER A 274 -17.75 20.84 13.54
CA SER A 274 -18.30 20.44 14.84
C SER A 274 -17.92 18.99 15.19
N PHE A 275 -17.96 18.10 14.20
CA PHE A 275 -17.49 16.72 14.34
C PHE A 275 -15.98 16.61 14.60
N TYR A 276 -15.18 17.38 13.85
CA TYR A 276 -13.72 17.46 14.02
C TYR A 276 -13.34 17.96 15.41
N LEU A 277 -14.04 18.99 15.91
CA LEU A 277 -13.84 19.60 17.22
C LEU A 277 -14.44 18.79 18.38
N ARG A 278 -15.08 17.64 18.12
CA ARG A 278 -15.74 16.81 19.13
C ARG A 278 -16.77 17.58 19.96
N LYS A 279 -17.54 18.46 19.32
CA LYS A 279 -18.70 19.05 20.01
C LYS A 279 -19.63 17.95 20.52
N GLU A 280 -20.41 18.28 21.54
CA GLU A 280 -21.21 17.35 22.34
C GLU A 280 -22.06 16.42 21.45
N GLU A 281 -22.71 16.99 20.45
CA GLU A 281 -23.60 16.31 19.52
C GLU A 281 -22.88 15.27 18.63
N TYR A 282 -21.55 15.36 18.51
CA TYR A 282 -20.69 14.43 17.78
C TYR A 282 -19.76 13.62 18.69
N ASN A 283 -19.82 13.77 20.02
CA ASN A 283 -18.87 13.14 20.95
C ASN A 283 -19.32 11.74 21.43
N ILE A 284 -19.89 10.95 20.53
CA ILE A 284 -20.31 9.57 20.81
C ILE A 284 -19.07 8.65 20.83
N PRO A 285 -18.86 7.82 21.87
CA PRO A 285 -17.75 6.88 21.93
C PRO A 285 -17.71 5.91 20.74
N PHE A 286 -16.51 5.56 20.28
CA PHE A 286 -16.29 4.56 19.23
C PHE A 286 -15.27 3.52 19.70
N SER A 287 -15.61 2.24 19.55
CA SER A 287 -14.72 1.12 19.90
C SER A 287 -13.93 0.66 18.67
N THR A 288 -12.59 0.70 18.71
CA THR A 288 -11.74 0.24 17.60
C THR A 288 -11.81 -1.27 17.35
N ASN A 289 -12.14 -2.05 18.38
CA ASN A 289 -12.08 -3.50 18.30
C ASN A 289 -13.42 -4.13 17.92
N LYS A 290 -14.52 -3.40 18.10
CA LYS A 290 -15.90 -3.89 17.90
C LYS A 290 -16.79 -2.94 17.11
N GLY A 291 -16.37 -1.69 16.92
CA GLY A 291 -17.18 -0.66 16.30
C GLY A 291 -17.16 -0.74 14.79
N ASP A 292 -18.34 -0.69 14.20
CA ASP A 292 -18.52 -0.52 12.76
C ASP A 292 -18.71 0.97 12.44
N VAL A 293 -17.91 1.48 11.51
CA VAL A 293 -17.86 2.90 11.18
C VAL A 293 -19.17 3.38 10.55
N LEU A 294 -19.77 2.57 9.68
CA LEU A 294 -21.03 2.92 9.02
C LEU A 294 -22.18 2.93 10.04
N THR A 295 -22.24 1.94 10.93
CA THR A 295 -23.21 1.86 12.02
C THR A 295 -23.09 3.07 12.95
N TRP A 296 -21.86 3.49 13.29
CA TRP A 296 -21.67 4.70 14.10
C TRP A 296 -22.26 5.93 13.41
N TRP A 297 -22.04 6.11 12.11
CA TRP A 297 -22.62 7.21 11.35
C TRP A 297 -24.15 7.12 11.24
N LEU A 298 -24.72 5.92 11.04
CA LEU A 298 -26.17 5.72 11.00
C LEU A 298 -26.86 6.12 12.32
N LEU A 299 -26.20 5.86 13.45
CA LEU A 299 -26.72 6.19 14.79
C LEU A 299 -26.41 7.63 15.22
N CYS A 300 -25.41 8.27 14.60
CA CYS A 300 -25.04 9.66 14.86
C CYS A 300 -26.05 10.62 14.18
N ASN A 301 -27.09 11.00 14.92
CA ASN A 301 -28.18 11.87 14.47
C ASN A 301 -28.29 13.15 15.32
N PRO A 302 -27.32 14.06 15.24
CA PRO A 302 -27.32 15.31 16.02
C PRO A 302 -28.38 16.32 15.54
N VAL A 303 -28.88 16.16 14.31
CA VAL A 303 -29.88 17.02 13.66
C VAL A 303 -30.91 16.16 12.93
N ARG A 304 -31.99 16.77 12.42
CA ARG A 304 -33.01 16.08 11.62
C ARG A 304 -32.37 15.43 10.38
N SER A 305 -32.88 14.28 9.96
CA SER A 305 -32.30 13.49 8.85
C SER A 305 -32.15 14.27 7.54
N GLU A 306 -33.07 15.20 7.26
CA GLU A 306 -33.03 16.06 6.08
C GLU A 306 -31.79 16.99 6.08
N GLU A 307 -31.45 17.50 7.26
CA GLU A 307 -30.37 18.46 7.53
C GLU A 307 -29.02 17.78 7.86
N ASN A 308 -29.00 16.46 8.08
CA ASN A 308 -27.78 15.72 8.46
C ASN A 308 -26.87 15.44 7.25
N HIS A 309 -26.29 16.50 6.69
CA HIS A 309 -25.47 16.47 5.48
C HIS A 309 -24.15 15.73 5.70
N ILE A 310 -23.50 15.91 6.85
CA ILE A 310 -22.26 15.22 7.18
C ILE A 310 -22.45 13.70 7.22
N GLN A 311 -23.54 13.21 7.82
CA GLN A 311 -23.84 11.78 7.87
C GLN A 311 -24.02 11.23 6.45
N LYS A 312 -24.82 11.90 5.62
CA LYS A 312 -25.07 11.49 4.22
C LYS A 312 -23.75 11.38 3.44
N LEU A 313 -22.88 12.38 3.57
CA LEU A 313 -21.58 12.38 2.90
C LEU A 313 -20.65 11.31 3.48
N ALA A 314 -20.54 11.20 4.81
CA ALA A 314 -19.67 10.24 5.48
C ALA A 314 -20.04 8.80 5.13
N LEU A 315 -21.33 8.45 5.16
CA LEU A 315 -21.81 7.13 4.73
C LEU A 315 -21.43 6.83 3.28
N LYS A 316 -21.53 7.83 2.38
CA LYS A 316 -21.15 7.66 0.97
C LYS A 316 -19.65 7.43 0.80
N ILE A 317 -18.81 8.21 1.48
CA ILE A 317 -17.34 8.12 1.38
C ILE A 317 -16.81 6.84 2.03
N LEU A 318 -17.32 6.48 3.21
CA LEU A 318 -16.84 5.32 3.99
C LEU A 318 -17.37 3.98 3.46
N ALA A 319 -18.47 3.99 2.69
CA ALA A 319 -18.96 2.82 2.00
C ALA A 319 -18.15 2.46 0.74
N ILE A 320 -17.22 3.33 0.30
CA ILE A 320 -16.35 2.99 -0.83
C ILE A 320 -15.37 1.92 -0.37
N THR A 321 -15.60 0.69 -0.82
CA THR A 321 -14.74 -0.44 -0.49
C THR A 321 -13.45 -0.37 -1.32
N PRO A 322 -12.28 -0.32 -0.68
CA PRO A 322 -11.02 -0.46 -1.37
C PRO A 322 -10.80 -1.92 -1.75
N HIS A 323 -11.40 -2.37 -2.85
CA HIS A 323 -11.43 -3.80 -3.17
C HIS A 323 -10.17 -4.27 -3.92
N ASN A 324 -9.51 -5.30 -3.38
CA ASN A 324 -8.34 -5.95 -3.99
C ASN A 324 -8.73 -6.95 -5.12
N ALA A 325 -9.91 -7.58 -5.12
CA ALA A 325 -10.37 -8.49 -6.19
C ALA A 325 -10.79 -7.84 -7.54
N GLY A 326 -10.62 -6.53 -7.72
CA GLY A 326 -10.37 -6.02 -9.08
C GLY A 326 -9.10 -6.66 -9.68
N CYS A 327 -8.11 -6.97 -8.82
CA CYS A 327 -6.90 -7.71 -9.17
C CYS A 327 -7.08 -9.24 -9.22
N GLU A 328 -8.04 -9.90 -8.56
CA GLU A 328 -8.13 -11.38 -8.64
C GLU A 328 -8.47 -11.86 -10.07
N ARG A 329 -9.25 -11.07 -10.81
CA ARG A 329 -9.50 -11.31 -12.24
C ARG A 329 -8.20 -11.13 -13.06
N VAL A 330 -7.31 -10.23 -12.65
CA VAL A 330 -5.96 -10.03 -13.22
C VAL A 330 -4.97 -11.12 -12.79
N PHE A 331 -5.09 -11.67 -11.57
CA PHE A 331 -4.30 -12.83 -11.11
C PHE A 331 -4.68 -14.11 -11.87
N SER A 332 -5.90 -14.21 -12.43
CA SER A 332 -6.26 -15.30 -13.37
C SER A 332 -5.60 -15.15 -14.75
N VAL A 333 -5.28 -13.91 -15.17
CA VAL A 333 -4.55 -13.61 -16.42
C VAL A 333 -3.05 -13.92 -16.31
N LEU A 334 -2.51 -14.10 -15.09
CA LEU A 334 -1.14 -14.58 -14.87
C LEU A 334 -0.92 -16.06 -15.25
N GLY A 335 -1.95 -16.76 -15.73
CA GLY A 335 -1.82 -18.06 -16.40
C GLY A 335 -1.04 -18.02 -17.73
N TRP A 336 -0.74 -16.84 -18.28
CA TRP A 336 0.06 -16.70 -19.50
C TRP A 336 1.58 -16.82 -19.30
N PHE A 337 2.07 -16.84 -18.07
CA PHE A 337 3.49 -17.00 -17.79
C PHE A 337 3.97 -18.46 -17.73
N ALA A 338 3.08 -19.45 -17.87
CA ALA A 338 3.38 -20.86 -17.60
C ALA A 338 3.12 -21.85 -18.75
N ASN A 339 2.49 -21.46 -19.86
CA ASN A 339 2.29 -22.37 -20.99
C ASN A 339 2.98 -21.84 -22.24
N GLN A 340 3.96 -22.60 -22.75
CA GLN A 340 4.34 -22.50 -24.16
C GLN A 340 3.07 -22.64 -24.99
N ARG A 341 2.86 -21.75 -25.97
CA ARG A 341 1.87 -21.98 -27.03
C ARG A 341 2.08 -23.40 -27.55
N ARG A 342 1.14 -24.31 -27.31
CA ARG A 342 0.99 -25.45 -28.22
C ARG A 342 0.50 -24.85 -29.52
N THR A 343 1.41 -24.73 -30.47
CA THR A 343 1.07 -24.60 -31.88
C THR A 343 0.18 -25.78 -32.26
N LYS A 344 -0.98 -25.48 -32.84
CA LYS A 344 -1.47 -26.28 -33.96
C LYS A 344 -0.96 -25.61 -35.22
#